data_AF-A0A8D8F824-F1
#
_entry.id   AF-A0A8D8F824-F1
#
_cell.length_a   1.000
_cell.length_b   1.000
_cell.length_c   1.000
_cell.angle_alpha   90.00
_cell.angle_beta   90.00
_cell.angle_gamma   90.00
#
_symmetry.space_group_name_H-M   'P 1'
#
loop_
_entity.id
_entity.type
_entity.pdbx_description
1 polymer ?
#
loop_
_entity_poly.entity_id
_entity_poly.type
_entity_poly.pdbx_seq_one_letter_code
_entity_poly.pdbx_strand_id
1 'polypeptide(L)'
;MSDVQDLMSLPDDKIDMIAATSVLQQQAGDIRQNKPNWAPYVQSQMISQEDYNCVSALDKDKKSQAQYLHENPGQCAKTFLNLLSHVSKDQTIQYILVMIDDLLQEDRTRVQIFHEYAIKRKESVWAPFLNLLNRQDGFIVNMASRVVGKLACWGQELMPKSDLHFYLQWLKDQLTVAVSSRCILLVLTAWRCCLMACFLCFSLILTVLNSAARRCS
;
A
#
# COMPACT_ATOMS: atom_id res chain seq x y z
N MET A 1 -6.27 36.94 12.21
CA MET A 1 -7.45 36.08 12.42
C MET A 1 -8.14 35.88 11.08
N SER A 2 -7.50 35.16 10.15
CA SER A 2 -7.99 35.04 8.76
C SER A 2 -7.63 33.69 8.14
N ASP A 3 -7.69 32.60 8.92
CA ASP A 3 -7.32 31.25 8.44
C ASP A 3 -8.41 30.19 8.66
N VAL A 4 -9.66 30.60 8.93
CA VAL A 4 -10.77 29.65 9.15
C VAL A 4 -11.90 29.81 8.12
N GLN A 5 -11.99 30.95 7.44
CA GLN A 5 -13.11 31.23 6.53
C GLN A 5 -12.95 30.62 5.13
N ASP A 6 -11.71 30.41 4.66
CA ASP A 6 -11.43 29.87 3.32
C ASP A 6 -11.53 28.34 3.21
N LEU A 7 -11.75 27.64 4.31
CA LEU A 7 -12.00 26.20 4.34
C LEU A 7 -13.47 25.83 4.06
N MET A 8 -14.39 26.79 4.05
CA MET A 8 -15.84 26.54 3.92
C MET A 8 -16.39 26.71 2.49
N SER A 9 -15.53 26.85 1.48
CA SER A 9 -15.94 27.04 0.07
C SER A 9 -15.44 25.92 -0.87
N LEU A 10 -15.11 24.75 -0.32
CA LEU A 10 -14.84 23.57 -1.12
C LEU A 10 -16.15 22.77 -1.28
N PRO A 11 -16.48 22.30 -2.50
CA PRO A 11 -17.64 21.42 -2.69
C PRO A 11 -17.55 20.21 -1.76
N ASP A 12 -18.67 19.79 -1.18
CA ASP A 12 -18.75 18.78 -0.10
C ASP A 12 -17.94 17.51 -0.41
N ASP A 13 -17.87 17.09 -1.67
CA ASP A 13 -17.06 15.95 -2.15
C ASP A 13 -15.56 16.07 -1.84
N LYS A 14 -15.00 17.28 -1.87
CA LYS A 14 -13.58 17.53 -1.54
C LYS A 14 -13.34 17.51 -0.03
N ILE A 15 -14.32 17.92 0.77
CA ILE A 15 -14.23 17.92 2.23
C ILE A 15 -14.23 16.47 2.74
N ASP A 16 -15.12 15.62 2.20
CA ASP A 16 -15.19 14.20 2.54
C ASP A 16 -13.94 13.42 2.10
N MET A 17 -13.35 13.79 0.97
CA MET A 17 -12.09 13.24 0.48
C MET A 17 -10.90 13.55 1.40
N ILE A 18 -10.82 14.80 1.86
CA ILE A 18 -9.77 15.25 2.79
C ILE A 18 -9.97 14.53 4.13
N ALA A 19 -11.21 14.41 4.60
CA ALA A 19 -11.54 13.71 5.84
C ALA A 19 -11.18 12.22 5.79
N ALA A 20 -11.42 11.53 4.68
CA ALA A 20 -11.09 10.11 4.55
C ALA A 20 -9.57 9.84 4.48
N THR A 21 -8.84 10.71 3.77
CA THR A 21 -7.38 10.68 3.76
C THR A 21 -6.84 10.91 5.17
N SER A 22 -7.46 11.82 5.91
CA SER A 22 -7.13 12.11 7.30
C SER A 22 -7.32 10.90 8.21
N VAL A 23 -8.41 10.13 8.08
CA VAL A 23 -8.66 8.94 8.92
C VAL A 23 -7.64 7.83 8.69
N LEU A 24 -7.32 7.49 7.44
CA LEU A 24 -6.32 6.44 7.15
C LEU A 24 -4.91 6.88 7.55
N GLN A 25 -4.58 8.17 7.40
CA GLN A 25 -3.32 8.72 7.88
C GLN A 25 -3.25 8.74 9.41
N GLN A 26 -4.35 9.03 10.10
CA GLN A 26 -4.45 8.98 11.54
C GLN A 26 -4.25 7.56 12.05
N GLN A 27 -4.96 6.58 11.49
CA GLN A 27 -4.79 5.17 11.84
C GLN A 27 -3.35 4.70 11.57
N ALA A 28 -2.74 5.10 10.46
CA ALA A 28 -1.33 4.84 10.20
C ALA A 28 -0.42 5.50 11.26
N GLY A 29 -0.75 6.70 11.72
CA GLY A 29 -0.09 7.37 12.85
C GLY A 29 -0.14 6.55 14.13
N ASP A 30 -1.33 6.05 14.50
CA ASP A 30 -1.53 5.23 15.69
C ASP A 30 -0.79 3.88 15.59
N ILE A 31 -0.78 3.27 14.40
CA ILE A 31 -0.05 2.02 14.14
C ILE A 31 1.46 2.23 14.30
N ARG A 32 2.01 3.37 13.85
CA ARG A 32 3.45 3.69 14.03
C ARG A 32 3.86 3.75 15.50
N GLN A 33 2.96 4.21 16.38
CA GLN A 33 3.22 4.27 17.83
C GLN A 33 3.12 2.90 18.50
N ASN A 34 2.33 1.99 17.94
CA ASN A 34 2.04 0.67 18.51
C ASN A 34 2.85 -0.44 17.82
N LYS A 35 4.17 -0.34 17.93
CA LYS A 35 5.11 -1.30 17.33
C LYS A 35 4.90 -2.74 17.84
N PRO A 36 4.82 -3.75 16.97
CA PRO A 36 4.74 -5.15 17.39
C PRO A 36 6.03 -5.62 18.06
N ASN A 37 5.89 -6.51 19.04
CA ASN A 37 7.04 -7.21 19.60
C ASN A 37 7.49 -8.33 18.65
N TRP A 38 8.70 -8.20 18.10
CA TRP A 38 9.27 -9.17 17.15
C TRP A 38 9.82 -10.44 17.79
N ALA A 39 10.12 -10.42 19.09
CA ALA A 39 10.79 -11.54 19.79
C ALA A 39 9.99 -12.87 19.77
N PRO A 40 8.66 -12.89 19.98
CA PRO A 40 7.89 -14.14 19.90
C PRO A 40 7.89 -14.76 18.50
N TYR A 41 7.98 -13.95 17.44
CA TYR A 41 7.98 -14.44 16.06
C TYR A 41 9.28 -15.18 15.71
N VAL A 42 10.43 -14.71 16.21
CA VAL A 42 11.71 -15.42 16.00
C VAL A 42 11.82 -16.64 16.90
N GLN A 43 11.33 -16.57 18.15
CA GLN A 43 11.30 -17.70 19.08
C GLN A 43 10.43 -18.85 18.57
N SER A 44 9.31 -18.54 17.91
CA SER A 44 8.42 -19.53 17.28
C SER A 44 8.88 -19.98 15.90
N GLN A 45 10.04 -19.51 15.41
CA GLN A 45 10.56 -19.80 14.07
C GLN A 45 9.64 -19.37 12.91
N MET A 46 8.69 -18.47 13.18
CA MET A 46 7.82 -17.90 12.13
C MET A 46 8.61 -16.95 11.21
N ILE A 47 9.63 -16.29 11.77
CA ILE A 47 10.56 -15.44 11.03
C ILE A 47 11.99 -15.90 11.32
N SER A 48 12.89 -15.71 10.36
CA SER A 48 14.30 -16.04 10.55
C SER A 48 15.01 -15.02 11.44
N GLN A 49 16.17 -15.38 11.99
CA GLN A 49 17.02 -14.43 12.73
C GLN A 49 17.47 -13.26 11.83
N GLU A 50 17.69 -13.53 10.54
CA GLU A 50 18.02 -12.49 9.55
C GLU A 50 16.88 -11.47 9.38
N ASP A 51 15.64 -11.96 9.25
CA ASP A 51 14.44 -11.12 9.11
C ASP A 51 14.21 -10.30 10.38
N TYR A 52 14.41 -10.89 11.56
CA TYR A 52 14.36 -10.20 12.84
C TYR A 52 15.39 -9.07 12.94
N ASN A 53 16.63 -9.33 12.53
CA ASN A 53 17.70 -8.33 12.56
C ASN A 53 17.41 -7.19 11.59
N CYS A 54 16.92 -7.51 10.39
CA CYS A 54 16.57 -6.53 9.37
C CYS A 54 15.42 -5.64 9.82
N VAL A 55 14.29 -6.20 10.28
CA VAL A 55 13.15 -5.39 10.71
C VAL A 55 13.51 -4.52 11.92
N SER A 56 14.30 -5.05 12.86
CA SER A 56 14.78 -4.29 14.01
C SER A 56 15.71 -3.13 13.62
N ALA A 57 16.49 -3.27 12.54
CA ALA A 57 17.31 -2.19 12.01
C ALA A 57 16.47 -1.13 11.27
N LEU A 58 15.44 -1.56 10.55
CA LEU A 58 14.51 -0.68 9.86
C LEU A 58 13.60 0.10 10.83
N ASP A 59 13.35 -0.43 12.03
CA ASP A 59 12.55 0.24 13.06
C ASP A 59 13.31 1.32 13.86
N LYS A 60 14.59 1.55 13.57
CA LYS A 60 15.39 2.59 14.21
C LYS A 60 14.98 3.98 13.68
N ASP A 61 15.75 5.00 14.05
CA ASP A 61 15.59 6.34 13.50
C ASP A 61 15.77 6.35 11.96
N LYS A 62 15.19 7.37 11.31
CA LYS A 62 15.18 7.49 9.85
C LYS A 62 16.57 7.48 9.20
N LYS A 63 17.59 8.00 9.89
CA LYS A 63 18.96 8.01 9.36
C LYS A 63 19.54 6.60 9.36
N SER A 64 19.40 5.88 10.48
CA SER A 64 19.81 4.47 10.60
C SER A 64 19.04 3.57 9.62
N GLN A 65 17.73 3.79 9.48
CA GLN A 65 16.88 3.07 8.53
C GLN A 65 17.36 3.27 7.09
N ALA A 66 17.60 4.51 6.66
CA ALA A 66 18.06 4.82 5.31
C ALA A 66 19.44 4.23 5.01
N GLN A 67 20.37 4.30 5.98
CA GLN A 67 21.69 3.69 5.84
C GLN A 67 21.59 2.17 5.69
N TYR A 68 20.84 1.51 6.57
CA TYR A 68 20.69 0.05 6.54
C TYR A 68 20.04 -0.42 5.24
N LEU A 69 19.01 0.30 4.77
CA LEU A 69 18.33 0.01 3.50
C LEU A 69 19.28 0.13 2.30
N HIS A 70 20.15 1.15 2.29
CA HIS A 70 21.14 1.33 1.23
C HIS A 70 22.19 0.20 1.23
N GLU A 71 22.64 -0.24 2.41
CA GLU A 71 23.62 -1.32 2.55
C GLU A 71 23.01 -2.71 2.27
N ASN A 72 21.72 -2.91 2.56
CA ASN A 72 21.06 -4.22 2.54
C ASN A 72 19.71 -4.23 1.79
N PRO A 73 19.61 -3.71 0.55
CA PRO A 73 18.32 -3.51 -0.12
C PRO A 73 17.58 -4.84 -0.37
N GLY A 74 18.29 -5.86 -0.88
CA GLY A 74 17.70 -7.17 -1.14
C GLY A 74 17.20 -7.88 0.11
N GLN A 75 17.90 -7.75 1.25
CA GLN A 75 17.46 -8.31 2.53
C GLN A 75 16.21 -7.59 3.05
N CYS A 76 16.10 -6.28 2.84
CA CYS A 76 14.90 -5.53 3.21
C CYS A 76 13.67 -6.00 2.43
N ALA A 77 13.78 -6.16 1.10
CA ALA A 77 12.69 -6.70 0.29
C ALA A 77 12.32 -8.13 0.72
N LYS A 78 13.31 -9.02 0.88
CA LYS A 78 13.11 -10.38 1.39
C LYS A 78 12.32 -10.38 2.70
N THR A 79 12.80 -9.59 3.66
CA THR A 79 12.22 -9.51 5.01
C THR A 79 10.76 -9.08 4.95
N PHE A 80 10.45 -7.99 4.24
CA PHE A 80 9.07 -7.50 4.12
C PHE A 80 8.14 -8.51 3.44
N LEU A 81 8.56 -9.12 2.33
CA LEU A 81 7.73 -10.08 1.60
C LEU A 81 7.52 -11.38 2.39
N ASN A 82 8.56 -11.86 3.08
CA ASN A 82 8.46 -13.03 3.98
C ASN A 82 7.52 -12.75 5.16
N LEU A 83 7.65 -11.58 5.79
CA LEU A 83 6.80 -11.19 6.91
C LEU A 83 5.32 -11.13 6.49
N LEU A 84 5.00 -10.54 5.33
CA LEU A 84 3.63 -10.53 4.81
C LEU A 84 3.10 -11.92 4.45
N SER A 85 3.98 -12.87 4.12
CA SER A 85 3.61 -14.23 3.74
C SER A 85 3.41 -15.16 4.94
N HIS A 86 4.20 -15.00 6.00
CA HIS A 86 4.20 -15.92 7.15
C HIS A 86 3.44 -15.39 8.36
N VAL A 87 3.38 -14.07 8.55
CA VAL A 87 2.71 -13.48 9.71
C VAL A 87 1.21 -13.37 9.44
N SER A 88 0.41 -13.98 10.31
CA SER A 88 -1.06 -13.95 10.20
C SER A 88 -1.74 -12.93 11.12
N LYS A 89 -1.02 -12.32 12.06
CA LYS A 89 -1.59 -11.36 13.03
C LYS A 89 -1.84 -10.01 12.37
N ASP A 90 -3.10 -9.57 12.33
CA ASP A 90 -3.52 -8.34 11.63
C ASP A 90 -2.73 -7.11 12.07
N GLN A 91 -2.59 -6.85 13.37
CA GLN A 91 -1.82 -5.72 13.89
C GLN A 91 -0.38 -5.68 13.34
N THR A 92 0.25 -6.85 13.17
CA THR A 92 1.62 -6.92 12.64
C THR A 92 1.63 -6.69 11.13
N ILE A 93 0.66 -7.24 10.39
CA ILE A 93 0.50 -6.97 8.95
C ILE A 93 0.26 -5.47 8.71
N GLN A 94 -0.63 -4.84 9.47
CA GLN A 94 -0.90 -3.40 9.41
C GLN A 94 0.40 -2.59 9.59
N TYR A 95 1.20 -2.93 10.61
CA TYR A 95 2.48 -2.27 10.85
C TYR A 95 3.47 -2.44 9.70
N ILE A 96 3.59 -3.67 9.16
CA ILE A 96 4.47 -3.96 8.03
C ILE A 96 4.05 -3.15 6.79
N LEU A 97 2.75 -3.10 6.49
CA LEU A 97 2.23 -2.34 5.37
C LEU A 97 2.48 -0.84 5.52
N VAL A 98 2.35 -0.30 6.73
CA VAL A 98 2.69 1.11 7.02
C VAL A 98 4.19 1.38 6.82
N MET A 99 5.06 0.49 7.30
CA MET A 99 6.51 0.61 7.07
C MET A 99 6.87 0.62 5.58
N ILE A 100 6.28 -0.28 4.79
CA ILE A 100 6.50 -0.34 3.35
C ILE A 100 5.96 0.93 2.68
N ASP A 101 4.74 1.36 3.03
CA ASP A 101 4.13 2.57 2.48
C ASP A 101 4.99 3.81 2.72
N ASP A 102 5.47 4.01 3.96
CA ASP A 102 6.35 5.11 4.35
C ASP A 102 7.68 5.05 3.60
N LEU A 103 8.31 3.88 3.54
CA LEU A 103 9.58 3.67 2.85
C LEU A 103 9.48 4.04 1.37
N LEU A 104 8.41 3.61 0.69
CA LEU A 104 8.17 3.94 -0.71
C LEU A 104 7.75 5.41 -0.90
N GLN A 105 7.07 6.00 0.07
CA GLN A 105 6.64 7.40 0.01
C GLN A 105 7.82 8.37 0.08
N GLU A 106 8.83 8.06 0.89
CA GLU A 106 10.05 8.86 1.03
C GLU A 106 10.87 8.91 -0.26
N ASP A 107 10.96 7.78 -0.96
CA ASP A 107 11.70 7.69 -2.21
C ASP A 107 11.04 6.65 -3.12
N ARG A 108 10.47 7.15 -4.23
CA ARG A 108 9.74 6.34 -5.21
C ARG A 108 10.64 5.32 -5.90
N THR A 109 11.95 5.57 -6.00
CA THR A 109 12.89 4.64 -6.65
C THR A 109 13.04 3.33 -5.88
N ARG A 110 12.71 3.32 -4.58
CA ARG A 110 12.79 2.14 -3.72
C ARG A 110 11.83 1.01 -4.11
N VAL A 111 10.82 1.27 -4.93
CA VAL A 111 9.99 0.18 -5.52
C VAL A 111 10.85 -0.79 -6.33
N GLN A 112 11.95 -0.32 -6.91
CA GLN A 112 12.86 -1.14 -7.71
C GLN A 112 13.54 -2.22 -6.85
N ILE A 113 13.75 -1.96 -5.56
CA ILE A 113 14.32 -2.94 -4.62
C ILE A 113 13.44 -4.20 -4.53
N PHE A 114 12.12 -4.02 -4.48
CA PHE A 114 11.16 -5.12 -4.43
C PHE A 114 11.06 -5.86 -5.76
N HIS A 115 11.03 -5.11 -6.87
CA HIS A 115 11.02 -5.68 -8.23
C HIS A 115 12.27 -6.51 -8.52
N GLU A 116 13.45 -5.96 -8.30
CA GLU A 116 14.73 -6.67 -8.51
C GLU A 116 14.84 -7.93 -7.66
N TYR A 117 14.39 -7.86 -6.40
CA TYR A 117 14.37 -9.02 -5.52
C TYR A 117 13.47 -10.13 -6.08
N ALA A 118 12.24 -9.79 -6.46
CA ALA A 118 11.27 -10.73 -7.01
C ALA A 118 11.75 -11.36 -8.33
N ILE A 119 12.31 -10.54 -9.23
CA ILE A 119 12.88 -10.99 -10.51
C ILE A 119 14.02 -12.00 -10.27
N LYS A 120 14.96 -11.69 -9.37
CA LYS A 120 16.09 -12.59 -9.04
C LYS A 120 15.61 -13.94 -8.49
N ARG A 121 14.50 -13.95 -7.76
CA ARG A 121 13.88 -15.14 -7.17
C ARG A 121 12.90 -15.87 -8.09
N LYS A 122 12.52 -15.26 -9.23
CA LYS A 122 11.43 -15.72 -10.11
C LYS A 122 10.10 -15.85 -9.37
N GLU A 123 9.84 -14.91 -8.46
CA GLU A 123 8.62 -14.83 -7.65
C GLU A 123 7.77 -13.62 -8.08
N SER A 124 6.48 -13.63 -7.73
CA SER A 124 5.61 -12.47 -7.98
C SER A 124 5.76 -11.45 -6.86
N VAL A 125 6.15 -10.22 -7.21
CA VAL A 125 6.17 -9.08 -6.27
C VAL A 125 4.76 -8.68 -5.83
N TRP A 126 3.74 -9.03 -6.62
CA TRP A 126 2.35 -8.63 -6.41
C TRP A 126 1.63 -9.57 -5.46
N ALA A 127 1.87 -10.88 -5.58
CA ALA A 127 1.09 -11.91 -4.92
C ALA A 127 0.97 -11.73 -3.38
N PRO A 128 2.04 -11.39 -2.63
CA PRO A 128 1.93 -11.16 -1.19
C PRO A 128 0.92 -10.06 -0.84
N PHE A 129 0.83 -9.00 -1.64
CA PHE A 129 -0.10 -7.90 -1.40
C PHE A 129 -1.51 -8.20 -1.94
N LEU A 130 -1.61 -8.84 -3.11
CA LEU A 130 -2.90 -9.22 -3.68
C LEU A 130 -3.65 -10.21 -2.79
N ASN A 131 -2.94 -11.11 -2.12
CA ASN A 131 -3.53 -12.03 -1.13
C ASN A 131 -4.18 -11.28 0.04
N LEU A 132 -3.63 -10.14 0.46
CA LEU A 132 -4.15 -9.33 1.56
C LEU A 132 -5.47 -8.61 1.20
N LEU A 133 -5.78 -8.45 -0.08
CA LEU A 133 -7.05 -7.86 -0.53
C LEU A 133 -8.28 -8.74 -0.20
N ASN A 134 -8.04 -10.01 0.13
CA ASN A 134 -9.08 -10.96 0.56
C ASN A 134 -9.31 -10.96 2.08
N ARG A 135 -8.58 -10.12 2.84
CA ARG A 135 -8.77 -10.00 4.30
C ARG A 135 -10.05 -9.22 4.61
N GLN A 136 -10.60 -9.43 5.81
CA GLN A 136 -11.77 -8.69 6.30
C GLN A 136 -11.40 -7.31 6.86
N ASP A 137 -10.15 -7.11 7.26
CA ASP A 137 -9.66 -5.87 7.83
C ASP A 137 -9.55 -4.78 6.75
N GLY A 138 -10.39 -3.75 6.87
CA GLY A 138 -10.44 -2.66 5.90
C GLY A 138 -9.15 -1.84 5.82
N PHE A 139 -8.38 -1.69 6.90
CA PHE A 139 -7.12 -0.97 6.86
C PHE A 139 -6.06 -1.76 6.08
N ILE A 140 -5.92 -3.06 6.36
CA ILE A 140 -4.99 -3.95 5.66
C ILE A 140 -5.29 -3.92 4.16
N VAL A 141 -6.55 -4.10 3.80
CA VAL A 141 -7.00 -4.15 2.41
C VAL A 141 -6.71 -2.83 1.68
N ASN A 142 -7.02 -1.69 2.29
CA ASN A 142 -6.73 -0.37 1.73
C ASN A 142 -5.23 -0.09 1.60
N MET A 143 -4.45 -0.42 2.62
CA MET A 143 -3.01 -0.17 2.61
C MET A 143 -2.28 -1.09 1.65
N ALA A 144 -2.67 -2.36 1.55
CA ALA A 144 -2.15 -3.30 0.56
C ALA A 144 -2.44 -2.81 -0.86
N SER A 145 -3.67 -2.38 -1.15
CA SER A 145 -4.03 -1.78 -2.45
C SER A 145 -3.18 -0.54 -2.76
N ARG A 146 -2.94 0.33 -1.77
CA ARG A 146 -2.09 1.50 -1.94
C ARG A 146 -0.64 1.13 -2.29
N VAL A 147 -0.06 0.13 -1.61
CA VAL A 147 1.28 -0.37 -1.91
C VAL A 147 1.35 -1.01 -3.30
N VAL A 148 0.35 -1.83 -3.68
CA VAL A 148 0.23 -2.38 -5.05
C VAL A 148 0.23 -1.27 -6.09
N GLY A 149 -0.55 -0.22 -5.86
CA GLY A 149 -0.60 0.95 -6.73
C GLY A 149 0.77 1.62 -6.87
N LYS A 150 1.51 1.82 -5.78
CA LYS A 150 2.88 2.38 -5.79
C LYS A 150 3.83 1.50 -6.59
N LEU A 151 3.84 0.19 -6.33
CA LEU A 151 4.69 -0.76 -7.05
C LEU A 151 4.41 -0.78 -8.55
N ALA A 152 3.14 -0.69 -8.96
CA ALA A 152 2.71 -0.68 -10.36
C ALA A 152 2.97 0.65 -11.08
N CYS A 153 2.88 1.78 -10.36
CA CYS A 153 3.00 3.11 -10.98
C CYS A 153 4.43 3.65 -10.97
N TRP A 154 5.23 3.28 -9.98
CA TRP A 154 6.60 3.79 -9.83
C TRP A 154 7.65 2.78 -10.30
N GLY A 155 7.27 1.51 -10.46
CA GLY A 155 8.11 0.46 -11.03
C GLY A 155 8.11 0.45 -12.55
N GLN A 156 9.08 -0.27 -13.13
CA GLN A 156 9.15 -0.50 -14.58
C GLN A 156 8.46 -1.80 -15.00
N GLU A 157 8.26 -2.72 -14.06
CA GLU A 157 7.67 -4.04 -14.32
C GLU A 157 6.16 -3.97 -14.42
N LEU A 158 5.62 -4.59 -15.47
CA LEU A 158 4.19 -4.69 -15.69
C LEU A 158 3.60 -5.84 -14.86
N MET A 159 2.45 -5.57 -14.24
CA MET A 159 1.68 -6.60 -13.57
C MET A 159 1.17 -7.63 -14.61
N PRO A 160 1.33 -8.94 -14.35
CA PRO A 160 0.78 -9.98 -15.21
C PRO A 160 -0.72 -9.83 -15.43
N LYS A 161 -1.21 -10.22 -16.61
CA LYS A 161 -2.62 -10.01 -17.00
C LYS A 161 -3.63 -10.62 -16.01
N SER A 162 -3.32 -11.80 -15.44
CA SER A 162 -4.17 -12.45 -14.43
C SER A 162 -4.29 -11.61 -13.16
N ASP A 163 -3.16 -11.15 -12.65
CA ASP A 163 -3.03 -10.37 -11.42
C ASP A 163 -3.69 -9.00 -11.61
N LEU A 164 -3.48 -8.38 -12.77
CA LEU A 164 -4.13 -7.14 -13.15
C LEU A 164 -5.65 -7.31 -13.22
N HIS A 165 -6.14 -8.37 -13.88
CA HIS A 165 -7.58 -8.62 -13.95
C HIS A 165 -8.20 -8.83 -12.57
N PHE A 166 -7.54 -9.62 -11.71
CA PHE A 166 -7.97 -9.80 -10.31
C PHE A 166 -8.04 -8.46 -9.57
N TYR A 167 -6.97 -7.66 -9.64
CA TYR A 167 -6.92 -6.37 -8.95
C TYR A 167 -7.99 -5.40 -9.47
N LEU A 168 -8.18 -5.32 -10.78
CA LEU A 168 -9.21 -4.46 -11.39
C LEU A 168 -10.63 -4.89 -11.03
N GLN A 169 -10.89 -6.20 -10.97
CA GLN A 169 -12.17 -6.74 -10.54
C GLN A 169 -12.43 -6.43 -9.06
N TRP A 170 -11.43 -6.64 -8.21
CA TRP A 170 -11.51 -6.27 -6.79
C TRP A 170 -11.81 -4.77 -6.62
N LEU A 171 -11.12 -3.90 -7.36
CA LEU A 171 -11.37 -2.46 -7.33
C LEU A 171 -12.79 -2.10 -7.76
N LYS A 172 -13.30 -2.73 -8.83
CA LYS A 172 -14.69 -2.55 -9.26
C LYS A 172 -15.67 -2.95 -8.15
N ASP A 173 -15.42 -4.06 -7.47
CA ASP A 173 -16.31 -4.53 -6.40
C ASP A 173 -16.29 -3.57 -5.20
N GLN A 174 -15.11 -3.07 -4.80
CA GLN A 174 -15.01 -2.04 -3.76
C GLN A 174 -15.76 -0.77 -4.13
N LEU A 175 -15.69 -0.33 -5.40
CA LEU A 175 -16.43 0.82 -5.91
C LEU A 175 -17.96 0.61 -5.85
N THR A 176 -18.43 -0.62 -6.02
CA THR A 176 -19.87 -0.94 -5.97
C THR A 176 -20.42 -1.06 -4.55
N VAL A 177 -19.62 -1.57 -3.61
CA VAL A 177 -20.03 -1.74 -2.21
C VAL A 177 -19.99 -0.40 -1.46
N ALA A 178 -19.06 0.49 -1.80
CA ALA A 178 -18.80 1.72 -1.06
C ALA A 178 -19.46 2.98 -1.67
N VAL A 179 -20.76 2.91 -1.98
CA VAL A 179 -21.59 4.12 -2.26
C VAL A 179 -21.74 5.01 -1.00
N SER A 180 -21.27 4.59 0.18
CA SER A 180 -21.34 5.40 1.41
C SER A 180 -20.08 5.41 2.28
N SER A 181 -18.90 5.00 1.79
CA SER A 181 -17.69 5.06 2.63
C SER A 181 -16.39 5.28 1.86
N ARG A 182 -16.05 6.57 1.68
CA ARG A 182 -14.80 7.25 2.08
C ARG A 182 -13.42 6.71 1.59
N CYS A 183 -13.18 5.43 1.31
CA CYS A 183 -11.82 4.90 1.04
C CYS A 183 -11.39 4.89 -0.45
N ILE A 184 -12.33 5.07 -1.38
CA ILE A 184 -12.13 4.92 -2.84
C ILE A 184 -11.14 5.92 -3.45
N LEU A 185 -10.92 7.08 -2.82
CA LEU A 185 -10.13 8.14 -3.45
C LEU A 185 -8.61 7.88 -3.42
N LEU A 186 -8.13 7.00 -2.53
CA LEU A 186 -6.74 6.53 -2.53
C LEU A 186 -6.47 5.57 -3.69
N VAL A 187 -7.44 4.71 -4.01
CA VAL A 187 -7.40 3.90 -5.23
C VAL A 187 -7.37 4.82 -6.44
N LEU A 188 -8.21 5.85 -6.49
CA LEU A 188 -8.29 6.77 -7.63
C LEU A 188 -7.02 7.60 -7.81
N THR A 189 -6.30 7.97 -6.74
CA THR A 189 -5.00 8.67 -6.85
C THR A 189 -3.87 7.74 -7.27
N ALA A 190 -3.85 6.49 -6.80
CA ALA A 190 -2.94 5.47 -7.30
C ALA A 190 -3.23 5.16 -8.79
N TRP A 191 -4.49 5.08 -9.19
CA TRP A 191 -4.89 4.82 -10.56
C TRP A 191 -4.63 6.01 -11.50
N ARG A 192 -4.71 7.25 -10.99
CA ARG A 192 -4.29 8.45 -11.73
C ARG A 192 -2.82 8.38 -12.17
N CYS A 193 -1.96 7.72 -11.39
CA CYS A 193 -0.57 7.47 -11.78
C CYS A 193 -0.45 6.36 -12.84
N CYS A 194 -1.23 5.28 -12.76
CA CYS A 194 -1.33 4.27 -13.83
C CYS A 194 -1.88 4.85 -15.14
N LEU A 195 -2.76 5.85 -15.07
CA LEU A 195 -3.35 6.52 -16.24
C LEU A 195 -2.32 7.28 -17.08
N MET A 196 -1.18 7.70 -16.49
CA MET A 196 -0.07 8.28 -17.25
C MET A 196 0.86 7.24 -17.88
N ALA A 197 0.87 6.00 -17.38
CA ALA A 197 1.82 4.97 -17.82
C ALA A 197 1.26 4.03 -18.91
N CYS A 198 -0.06 4.00 -19.14
CA CYS A 198 -0.66 3.04 -20.07
C CYS A 198 -1.76 3.68 -20.95
N PHE A 199 -1.40 4.07 -22.18
CA PHE A 199 -2.34 4.46 -23.24
C PHE A 199 -3.36 3.35 -23.60
N LEU A 200 -3.11 2.10 -23.19
CA LEU A 200 -3.91 0.93 -23.59
C LEU A 200 -5.07 0.58 -22.65
N CYS A 201 -5.11 1.13 -21.42
CA CYS A 201 -6.15 0.78 -20.44
C CYS A 201 -7.23 1.88 -20.27
N PHE A 202 -7.18 2.94 -21.09
CA PHE A 202 -8.05 4.10 -20.95
C PHE A 202 -9.53 3.76 -21.07
N SER A 203 -9.94 2.85 -21.96
CA SER A 203 -11.37 2.53 -22.19
C SER A 203 -12.02 1.76 -21.05
N LEU A 204 -11.36 0.76 -20.47
CA LEU A 204 -11.88 0.01 -19.32
C LEU A 204 -11.95 0.88 -18.07
N ILE A 205 -10.92 1.71 -17.86
CA ILE A 205 -10.84 2.62 -16.71
C ILE A 205 -11.88 3.74 -16.84
N LEU A 206 -12.04 4.33 -18.03
CA LEU A 206 -13.08 5.34 -18.28
C LEU A 206 -14.48 4.74 -18.09
N THR A 207 -14.67 3.46 -18.38
CA THR A 207 -15.94 2.77 -18.13
C THR A 207 -16.20 2.60 -16.64
N VAL A 208 -15.19 2.20 -15.86
CA VAL A 208 -15.30 2.07 -14.39
C VAL A 208 -15.50 3.44 -13.73
N LEU A 209 -14.74 4.45 -14.15
CA LEU A 209 -14.86 5.84 -13.68
C LEU A 209 -16.21 6.47 -14.07
N ASN A 210 -16.67 6.30 -15.31
CA ASN A 210 -17.99 6.79 -15.74
C ASN A 210 -19.13 6.04 -15.05
N SER A 211 -18.95 4.76 -14.73
CA SER A 211 -19.95 3.98 -13.99
C SER A 211 -20.06 4.41 -12.53
N ALA A 212 -18.97 4.90 -11.94
CA ALA A 212 -18.96 5.53 -10.62
C ALA A 212 -19.53 6.95 -10.67
N ALA A 213 -19.12 7.77 -11.64
CA ALA A 213 -19.58 9.16 -11.79
C ALA A 213 -21.10 9.26 -12.06
N ARG A 214 -21.67 8.34 -12.85
CA ARG A 214 -23.14 8.32 -13.13
C ARG A 214 -24.00 7.85 -11.96
N ARG A 215 -23.41 7.35 -10.86
CA ARG A 215 -24.16 6.89 -9.68
C ARG A 215 -24.01 7.83 -8.47
N CYS A 216 -23.13 8.84 -8.58
CA CYS A 216 -22.97 9.93 -7.61
C CYS A 216 -23.63 11.25 -8.05
N SER A 217 -24.19 11.32 -9.27
CA SER A 217 -25.15 12.37 -9.70
C SER A 217 -26.56 11.83 -9.59
#